data_AF-A0A1I6G3E6-F1
#
_entry.id   AF-A0A1I6G3E6-F1
#
_cell.length_a   1.000
_cell.length_b   1.000
_cell.length_c   1.000
_cell.angle_alpha   90.00
_cell.angle_beta   90.00
_cell.angle_gamma   90.00
#
_symmetry.space_group_name_H-M   'P 1'
#
loop_
_entity.id
_entity.type
_entity.pdbx_description
1 polymer ?
#
loop_
_entity_poly.entity_id
_entity_poly.type
_entity_poly.pdbx_seq_one_letter_code
_entity_poly.pdbx_strand_id
1 'polypeptide(L)'
;MTRDDGEDDREAVTRVELGVMLLSALLTVALFGLVVGAALTTPQAAAPTATVDRVETAENGTVHATVRFLNRGNTGIERSQVEVTCGDESRQVTFANVPASDERRATVVCPAGSDPTAELLWWVDP
;
A
#
# COMPACT_ATOMS: atom_id res chain seq x y z
N MET A 1 -42.38 10.62 62.00
CA MET A 1 -41.62 11.08 60.83
C MET A 1 -40.68 9.96 60.43
N THR A 2 -41.19 8.98 59.70
CA THR A 2 -40.42 7.84 59.19
C THR A 2 -39.95 8.17 57.78
N ARG A 3 -38.67 8.56 57.73
CA ARG A 3 -37.65 8.29 56.71
C ARG A 3 -38.19 7.92 55.30
N ASP A 4 -38.34 8.95 54.48
CA ASP A 4 -38.55 8.90 53.03
C ASP A 4 -37.16 8.87 52.33
N ASP A 5 -36.33 7.89 52.67
CA ASP A 5 -34.99 7.75 52.07
C ASP A 5 -34.92 6.55 51.11
N GLY A 6 -35.85 5.59 51.22
CA GLY A 6 -35.83 4.36 50.41
C GLY A 6 -36.45 4.48 49.02
N GLU A 7 -37.23 5.53 48.76
CA GLU A 7 -37.87 5.78 47.46
C GLU A 7 -36.95 6.63 46.56
N ASP A 8 -36.29 7.63 47.15
CA ASP A 8 -35.29 8.50 46.51
C ASP A 8 -34.04 7.71 46.05
N ASP A 9 -33.55 6.78 46.89
CA ASP A 9 -32.43 5.89 46.54
C ASP A 9 -32.78 4.95 45.37
N ARG A 10 -34.04 4.49 45.26
CA ARG A 10 -34.47 3.60 44.16
C ARG A 10 -34.62 4.37 42.85
N GLU A 11 -35.12 5.61 42.89
CA GLU A 11 -35.14 6.47 41.72
C GLU A 11 -33.72 6.81 41.24
N ALA A 12 -32.81 7.13 42.17
CA ALA A 12 -31.42 7.41 41.85
C ALA A 12 -30.74 6.19 41.20
N VAL A 13 -30.91 4.99 41.78
CA VAL A 13 -30.39 3.73 41.21
C VAL A 13 -30.96 3.46 39.82
N THR A 14 -32.26 3.66 39.62
CA THR A 14 -32.90 3.45 38.30
C THR A 14 -32.38 4.43 37.24
N ARG A 15 -32.15 5.70 37.59
CA ARG A 15 -31.57 6.69 36.68
C ARG A 15 -30.12 6.39 36.33
N VAL A 16 -29.33 5.92 37.31
CA VAL A 16 -27.94 5.51 37.09
C VAL A 16 -27.88 4.27 36.21
N GLU A 17 -28.72 3.26 36.46
CA GLU A 17 -28.80 2.05 35.65
C GLU A 17 -29.15 2.37 34.18
N LEU A 18 -30.18 3.19 33.97
CA LEU A 18 -30.54 3.66 32.63
C LEU A 18 -29.39 4.41 31.95
N GLY A 19 -28.69 5.26 32.71
CA GLY A 19 -27.52 6.00 32.23
C GLY A 19 -26.38 5.07 31.78
N VAL A 20 -26.08 4.04 32.57
CA VAL A 20 -25.05 3.03 32.24
C VAL A 20 -25.45 2.21 31.02
N MET A 21 -26.72 1.82 30.91
CA MET A 21 -27.22 1.11 29.73
C MET A 21 -27.10 1.96 28.46
N LEU A 22 -27.49 3.24 28.51
CA LEU A 22 -27.35 4.16 27.38
C LEU A 22 -25.90 4.40 27.00
N LEU A 23 -25.02 4.60 27.98
CA LEU A 23 -23.58 4.77 27.75
C LEU A 23 -22.99 3.53 27.07
N SER A 24 -23.38 2.35 27.54
CA SER A 24 -22.94 1.06 27.00
C SER A 24 -23.44 0.84 25.57
N ALA A 25 -24.69 1.21 25.29
CA ALA A 25 -25.26 1.16 23.94
C ALA A 25 -24.52 2.11 22.98
N LEU A 26 -24.28 3.36 23.40
CA LEU A 26 -23.53 4.34 22.62
C LEU A 26 -22.09 3.93 22.35
N LEU A 27 -21.40 3.39 23.37
CA LEU A 27 -20.04 2.85 23.23
C LEU A 27 -20.02 1.71 22.22
N THR A 28 -21.00 0.82 22.28
CA THR A 28 -21.11 -0.30 21.33
C THR A 28 -21.29 0.21 19.90
N VAL A 29 -22.21 1.15 19.68
CA VAL A 29 -22.42 1.77 18.36
C VAL A 29 -21.15 2.47 17.87
N ALA A 30 -20.45 3.20 18.75
CA ALA A 30 -19.20 3.87 18.40
C ALA A 30 -18.10 2.88 18.00
N LEU A 31 -17.95 1.76 18.72
CA LEU A 31 -16.98 0.71 18.40
C LEU A 31 -17.29 0.06 17.06
N PHE A 32 -18.55 -0.28 16.78
CA PHE A 32 -18.94 -0.81 15.47
C PHE A 32 -18.71 0.21 14.36
N GLY A 33 -19.07 1.47 14.58
CA GLY A 33 -18.82 2.56 13.65
C GLY A 33 -17.33 2.72 13.34
N LEU A 34 -16.46 2.61 14.34
CA LEU A 34 -15.01 2.69 14.19
C LEU A 34 -14.46 1.49 13.40
N VAL A 35 -14.94 0.27 13.67
CA VAL A 35 -14.54 -0.94 12.93
C VAL A 35 -14.96 -0.84 11.46
N VAL A 36 -16.21 -0.43 11.19
CA VAL A 36 -16.71 -0.23 9.82
C VAL A 36 -15.94 0.88 9.13
N GLY A 37 -15.70 2.00 9.82
CA GLY A 37 -14.92 3.12 9.28
C GLY A 37 -13.49 2.70 8.91
N ALA A 38 -12.81 1.97 9.79
CA ALA A 38 -11.46 1.47 9.55
C ALA A 38 -11.42 0.45 8.40
N ALA A 39 -12.45 -0.38 8.24
CA ALA A 39 -12.55 -1.33 7.15
C ALA A 39 -12.74 -0.64 5.78
N LEU A 40 -13.37 0.53 5.76
CA LEU A 40 -13.58 1.32 4.54
C LEU A 40 -12.36 2.17 4.15
N THR A 41 -11.51 2.52 5.11
CA THR A 41 -10.25 3.23 4.85
C THR A 41 -9.16 2.24 4.46
N THR A 42 -9.15 1.80 3.20
CA THR A 42 -7.97 1.10 2.65
C THR A 42 -6.86 2.13 2.42
N PRO A 43 -5.65 1.95 2.99
CA PRO A 43 -4.51 2.77 2.62
C PRO A 43 -4.34 2.72 1.11
N GLN A 44 -4.32 3.88 0.46
CA GLN A 44 -4.00 3.95 -0.96
C GLN A 44 -2.56 3.46 -1.12
N ALA A 45 -2.40 2.28 -1.69
CA ALA A 45 -1.08 1.67 -1.83
C ALA A 45 -0.24 2.52 -2.80
N ALA A 46 1.05 2.67 -2.52
CA ALA A 46 1.92 3.49 -3.34
C ALA A 46 2.07 2.86 -4.74
N ALA A 47 2.13 3.71 -5.77
CA ALA A 47 2.35 3.25 -7.14
C ALA A 47 3.67 2.45 -7.24
N PRO A 48 3.72 1.44 -8.13
CA PRO A 48 4.96 0.74 -8.43
C PRO A 48 6.00 1.69 -9.03
N THR A 49 7.27 1.32 -8.92
CA THR A 49 8.38 2.11 -9.44
C THR A 49 9.41 1.25 -10.16
N ALA A 50 10.01 1.79 -11.22
CA ALA A 50 11.13 1.19 -11.93
C ALA A 50 12.38 2.04 -11.75
N THR A 51 13.54 1.41 -11.55
CA THR A 51 14.84 2.08 -11.36
C THR A 51 15.95 1.23 -11.95
N VAL A 52 17.04 1.86 -12.38
CA VAL A 52 18.29 1.15 -12.69
C VAL A 52 19.05 0.95 -11.38
N ASP A 53 19.23 -0.31 -10.97
CA ASP A 53 19.83 -0.72 -9.70
C ASP A 53 21.34 -0.93 -9.84
N ARG A 54 21.78 -1.39 -11.02
CA ARG A 54 23.20 -1.65 -11.29
C ARG A 54 23.52 -1.42 -12.76
N VAL A 55 24.72 -0.90 -13.01
CA VAL A 55 25.29 -0.73 -14.34
C VAL A 55 26.68 -1.37 -14.34
N GLU A 56 26.92 -2.33 -15.23
CA GLU A 56 28.19 -3.03 -15.38
C GLU A 56 28.69 -2.89 -16.83
N THR A 57 29.95 -2.52 -17.02
CA THR A 57 30.55 -2.44 -18.36
C THR A 57 31.31 -3.72 -18.66
N ALA A 58 30.94 -4.40 -19.74
CA ALA A 58 31.62 -5.59 -20.23
C ALA A 58 32.95 -5.23 -20.93
N GLU A 59 33.83 -6.22 -21.12
CA GLU A 59 35.16 -6.02 -21.74
C GLU A 59 35.10 -5.46 -23.17
N ASN A 60 34.01 -5.77 -23.91
CA ASN A 60 33.75 -5.25 -25.25
C ASN A 60 33.17 -3.81 -25.25
N GLY A 61 33.08 -3.17 -24.09
CA GLY A 61 32.54 -1.83 -23.89
C GLY A 61 31.02 -1.77 -23.74
N THR A 62 30.27 -2.85 -23.99
CA THR A 62 28.80 -2.85 -23.82
C THR A 62 28.41 -2.66 -22.36
N VAL A 63 27.26 -2.04 -22.12
CA VAL A 63 26.78 -1.70 -20.79
C VAL A 63 25.62 -2.63 -20.43
N HIS A 64 25.70 -3.33 -19.31
CA HIS A 64 24.64 -4.19 -18.79
C HIS A 64 23.92 -3.44 -17.64
N ALA A 65 22.69 -3.00 -17.90
CA ALA A 65 21.85 -2.30 -16.95
C ALA A 65 20.88 -3.28 -16.27
N THR A 66 20.97 -3.44 -14.96
CA THR A 66 19.98 -4.19 -14.18
C THR A 66 18.87 -3.25 -13.74
N VAL A 67 17.68 -3.48 -14.27
CA VAL A 67 16.47 -2.73 -13.99
C VAL A 67 15.68 -3.45 -12.91
N ARG A 68 15.35 -2.72 -11.85
CA ARG A 68 14.55 -3.19 -10.73
C ARG A 68 13.17 -2.57 -10.79
N PHE A 69 12.16 -3.42 -10.84
CA PHE A 69 10.76 -3.06 -10.73
C PHE A 69 10.25 -3.44 -9.35
N LEU A 70 9.76 -2.47 -8.58
CA LEU A 70 9.30 -2.63 -7.21
C LEU A 70 7.81 -2.34 -7.13
N ASN A 71 7.03 -3.34 -6.69
CA ASN A 71 5.62 -3.20 -6.38
C ASN A 71 5.46 -2.80 -4.91
N ARG A 72 5.16 -1.53 -4.63
CA ARG A 72 4.82 -1.05 -3.28
C ARG A 72 3.32 -1.16 -2.99
N GLY A 73 2.57 -1.76 -3.91
CA GLY A 73 1.15 -2.05 -3.82
C GLY A 73 0.82 -3.14 -2.81
N ASN A 74 -0.43 -3.14 -2.35
CA ASN A 74 -1.00 -4.20 -1.51
C ASN A 74 -1.57 -5.37 -2.35
N THR A 75 -1.64 -5.21 -3.67
CA THR A 75 -2.06 -6.21 -4.65
C THR A 75 -0.88 -6.61 -5.52
N GLY A 76 -0.94 -7.80 -6.12
CA GLY A 76 0.02 -8.18 -7.15
C GLY A 76 -0.14 -7.33 -8.41
N ILE A 77 0.88 -7.32 -9.26
CA ILE A 77 0.85 -6.74 -10.61
C ILE A 77 0.89 -7.89 -11.60
N GLU A 78 -0.14 -7.99 -12.43
CA GLU A 78 -0.22 -9.03 -13.47
C GLU A 78 0.83 -8.75 -14.54
N ARG A 79 0.90 -7.49 -14.99
CA ARG A 79 1.79 -7.06 -16.07
C ARG A 79 2.19 -5.59 -15.93
N SER A 80 3.42 -5.25 -16.26
CA SER A 80 3.89 -3.88 -16.38
C SER A 80 4.90 -3.71 -17.50
N GLN A 81 5.06 -2.47 -17.97
CA GLN A 81 6.01 -2.10 -19.01
C GLN A 81 6.92 -0.99 -18.51
N VAL A 82 8.21 -1.27 -18.54
CA VAL A 82 9.27 -0.31 -18.23
C VAL A 82 10.00 0.02 -19.52
N GLU A 83 10.22 1.30 -19.78
CA GLU A 83 11.15 1.76 -20.80
C GLU A 83 12.51 1.98 -20.18
N VAL A 84 13.54 1.54 -20.89
CA VAL A 84 14.94 1.68 -20.51
C VAL A 84 15.64 2.44 -21.62
N THR A 85 16.07 3.65 -21.31
CA THR A 85 16.75 4.54 -22.27
C THR A 85 18.25 4.39 -22.12
N CYS A 86 18.92 3.98 -23.20
CA CYS A 86 20.35 3.72 -23.29
C CYS A 86 21.01 4.76 -24.21
N GLY A 87 21.04 6.04 -23.81
CA GLY A 87 21.46 7.13 -24.70
C GLY A 87 20.37 7.47 -25.71
N ASP A 88 20.64 7.33 -27.01
CA ASP A 88 19.68 7.64 -28.09
C ASP A 88 18.71 6.48 -28.41
N GLU A 89 18.94 5.30 -27.84
CA GLU A 89 18.08 4.13 -28.03
C GLU A 89 17.20 3.90 -26.79
N SER A 90 15.96 3.45 -26.99
CA SER A 90 15.11 2.95 -25.91
C SER A 90 14.73 1.49 -26.11
N ARG A 91 14.55 0.77 -25.00
CA ARG A 91 14.14 -0.64 -24.98
C ARG A 91 13.04 -0.84 -23.96
N GLN A 92 12.03 -1.61 -24.34
CA GLN A 92 10.91 -1.92 -23.47
C GLN A 92 11.10 -3.28 -22.80
N VAL A 93 10.96 -3.32 -21.48
CA VAL A 93 11.04 -4.52 -20.65
C VAL A 93 9.70 -4.76 -19.97
N THR A 94 9.15 -5.95 -20.14
CA THR A 94 7.90 -6.35 -19.51
C THR A 94 8.18 -7.15 -18.25
N PHE A 95 7.57 -6.75 -17.14
CA PHE A 95 7.53 -7.55 -15.92
C PHE A 95 6.13 -8.15 -15.77
N ALA A 96 6.06 -9.40 -15.33
CA ALA A 96 4.80 -10.10 -15.12
C ALA A 96 4.80 -10.80 -13.76
N ASN A 97 3.61 -10.94 -13.17
CA ASN A 97 3.40 -11.62 -11.90
C ASN A 97 4.35 -11.12 -10.79
N VAL A 98 4.29 -9.82 -10.50
CA VAL A 98 5.06 -9.20 -9.41
C VAL A 98 4.17 -9.16 -8.17
N PRO A 99 4.45 -9.97 -7.13
CA PRO A 99 3.61 -9.99 -5.93
C PRO A 99 3.51 -8.63 -5.23
N ALA A 100 2.52 -8.49 -4.35
CA ALA A 100 2.40 -7.32 -3.48
C ALA A 100 3.66 -7.17 -2.61
N SER A 101 4.13 -5.93 -2.43
CA SER A 101 5.32 -5.61 -1.62
C SER A 101 6.60 -6.36 -2.03
N ASP A 102 6.72 -6.72 -3.31
CA ASP A 102 7.85 -7.50 -3.85
C ASP A 102 8.50 -6.80 -5.05
N GLU A 103 9.65 -7.31 -5.49
CA GLU A 103 10.42 -6.77 -6.61
C GLU A 103 10.83 -7.83 -7.62
N ARG A 104 11.04 -7.40 -8.87
CA ARG A 104 11.65 -8.19 -9.93
C ARG A 104 12.78 -7.42 -10.58
N ARG A 105 13.74 -8.16 -11.13
CA ARG A 105 14.88 -7.60 -11.86
C ARG A 105 14.94 -8.16 -13.28
N ALA A 106 15.41 -7.33 -14.21
CA ALA A 106 15.72 -7.70 -15.57
C ALA A 106 17.02 -7.02 -15.99
N THR A 107 17.78 -7.65 -16.88
CA THR A 107 19.02 -7.07 -17.41
C THR A 107 18.80 -6.65 -18.85
N VAL A 108 19.17 -5.40 -19.16
CA VAL A 108 19.15 -4.84 -20.51
C VAL A 108 20.57 -4.56 -20.94
N VAL A 109 20.91 -4.97 -22.16
CA VAL A 109 22.19 -4.65 -22.78
C VAL A 109 22.05 -3.35 -23.56
N CYS A 110 22.82 -2.35 -23.17
CA CYS A 110 22.92 -1.04 -23.77
C CYS A 110 24.23 -0.88 -24.56
N PRO A 111 24.27 0.03 -25.55
CA PRO A 111 25.50 0.39 -26.26
C PRO A 111 26.59 0.92 -25.32
N ALA A 112 27.84 0.86 -25.79
CA ALA A 112 28.98 1.35 -25.03
C ALA A 112 28.89 2.85 -24.74
N GLY A 113 29.26 3.25 -23.52
CA GLY A 113 29.26 4.65 -23.11
C GLY A 113 27.87 5.24 -22.83
N SER A 114 26.82 4.41 -22.81
CA SER A 114 25.47 4.84 -22.42
C SER A 114 25.33 5.01 -20.91
N ASP A 115 24.46 5.93 -20.49
CA ASP A 115 24.02 6.10 -19.11
C ASP A 115 22.55 5.68 -19.01
N PRO A 116 22.26 4.43 -18.63
CA PRO A 116 20.92 3.88 -18.71
C PRO A 116 19.98 4.46 -17.66
N THR A 117 18.79 4.87 -18.08
CA THR A 117 17.69 5.28 -17.19
C THR A 117 16.48 4.38 -17.37
N ALA A 118 15.60 4.29 -16.37
CA ALA A 118 14.41 3.46 -16.42
C ALA A 118 13.18 4.27 -16.03
N GLU A 119 12.11 4.14 -16.81
CA GLU A 119 10.82 4.80 -16.60
C GLU A 119 9.70 3.78 -16.67
N LEU A 120 8.78 3.84 -15.70
CA LEU A 120 7.58 3.02 -15.72
C LEU A 120 6.53 3.65 -16.63
N LEU A 121 6.14 2.96 -17.71
CA LEU A 121 5.12 3.45 -18.63
C LEU A 121 3.71 3.14 -18.15
N TRP A 122 3.46 1.88 -17.78
CA TRP A 122 2.15 1.41 -17.33
C TRP A 122 2.24 0.09 -16.54
N TRP A 123 1.18 -0.22 -15.80
CA TRP A 123 0.98 -1.50 -15.13
C TRP A 123 -0.50 -1.87 -15.04
N VAL A 124 -0.77 -3.15 -14.79
CA VAL A 124 -2.11 -3.72 -14.63
C VAL A 124 -2.14 -4.52 -13.32
N ASP A 125 -3.06 -4.13 -12.45
CA ASP A 125 -3.42 -4.82 -11.21
C ASP A 125 -4.55 -5.83 -11.51
N PRO A 126 -4.68 -6.93 -10.75
CA PRO A 126 -5.69 -7.98 -10.94
C PRO A 126 -7.12 -7.55 -10.63
#